data_AF-A0A0K8TRR1-F1
#
_entry.id   AF-A0A0K8TRR1-F1
#
_cell.length_a   1.000
_cell.length_b   1.000
_cell.length_c   1.000
_cell.angle_alpha   90.00
_cell.angle_beta   90.00
_cell.angle_gamma   90.00
#
_symmetry.space_group_name_H-M   'P 1'
#
loop_
_entity.id
_entity.type
_entity.pdbx_description
1 polymer ?
#
loop_
_entity_poly.entity_id
_entity_poly.type
_entity_poly.pdbx_seq_one_letter_code
_entity_poly.pdbx_strand_id
1 'polypeptide(L)'
;MSLQLISKTTGILKTSELLAVPLRFASKKTGGSTRNPKGHARPKHRGWKVQDGHYVSAGTILATQLTPRFHPGLNVGFGKNGTLFALEHGKVLVTCEKTDLNWDHTWVQRHYAGRQDQTIYKKYFNVIPEKQHQRFKLIDEI
;
A
#
# COMPACT_ATOMS: atom_id res chain seq x y z
N MET A 1 10.85 -69.24 -81.32
CA MET A 1 9.47 -69.39 -81.84
C MET A 1 8.50 -68.82 -80.80
N SER A 2 7.55 -68.02 -81.27
CA SER A 2 6.40 -67.43 -80.56
C SER A 2 6.61 -66.12 -79.79
N LEU A 3 6.35 -65.01 -80.49
CA LEU A 3 5.93 -63.73 -79.94
C LEU A 3 4.41 -63.76 -79.77
N GLN A 4 3.90 -63.29 -78.63
CA GLN A 4 2.46 -63.15 -78.38
C GLN A 4 2.00 -61.70 -78.52
N LEU A 5 0.75 -61.57 -78.99
CA LEU A 5 0.08 -60.35 -79.45
C LEU A 5 -0.87 -59.77 -78.37
N ILE A 6 -0.94 -58.44 -78.38
CA ILE A 6 -1.88 -57.43 -77.86
C ILE A 6 -3.27 -57.88 -77.33
N SER A 7 -3.71 -57.25 -76.23
CA SER A 7 -5.09 -56.73 -76.10
C SER A 7 -5.15 -55.46 -75.22
N LYS A 8 -5.91 -54.45 -75.66
CA LYS A 8 -6.24 -53.20 -74.95
C LYS A 8 -7.71 -53.27 -74.53
N THR A 9 -8.01 -52.97 -73.27
CA THR A 9 -9.36 -52.58 -72.78
C THR A 9 -9.21 -51.75 -71.49
N THR A 10 -9.36 -50.43 -71.58
CA THR A 10 -10.49 -49.62 -71.04
C THR A 10 -10.80 -49.81 -69.55
N GLY A 11 -10.25 -48.94 -68.71
CA GLY A 11 -10.63 -48.75 -67.31
C GLY A 11 -11.12 -47.32 -67.05
N ILE A 12 -12.37 -47.21 -66.60
CA ILE A 12 -13.09 -45.99 -66.20
C ILE A 12 -12.55 -45.53 -64.84
N LEU A 13 -11.98 -44.31 -64.76
CA LEU A 13 -11.64 -43.69 -63.47
C LEU A 13 -12.87 -42.96 -62.93
N LYS A 14 -13.30 -43.37 -61.73
CA LYS A 14 -14.47 -42.84 -61.02
C LYS A 14 -14.20 -41.43 -60.50
N THR A 15 -15.24 -40.62 -60.63
CA THR A 15 -15.43 -39.24 -60.16
C THR A 15 -15.03 -39.03 -58.70
N SER A 16 -14.41 -37.86 -58.45
CA SER A 16 -14.39 -37.07 -57.19
C SER A 16 -13.00 -36.65 -56.69
N GLU A 17 -12.05 -36.36 -57.58
CA GLU A 17 -10.97 -35.42 -57.25
C GLU A 17 -11.48 -33.98 -57.39
N LEU A 18 -12.30 -33.52 -56.44
CA LEU A 18 -12.56 -32.09 -56.27
C LEU A 18 -12.50 -31.71 -54.79
N LEU A 19 -11.33 -31.16 -54.45
CA LEU A 19 -11.11 -30.12 -53.44
C LEU A 19 -11.44 -30.51 -51.99
N ALA A 20 -10.46 -31.13 -51.33
CA ALA A 20 -10.36 -31.07 -49.87
C ALA A 20 -10.10 -29.60 -49.44
N VAL A 21 -11.17 -28.80 -49.34
CA VAL A 21 -11.10 -27.48 -48.72
C VAL A 21 -10.79 -27.71 -47.24
N PRO A 22 -9.66 -27.22 -46.69
CA PRO A 22 -9.44 -27.32 -45.26
C PRO A 22 -10.45 -26.41 -44.55
N LEU A 23 -11.49 -27.03 -43.99
CA LEU A 23 -12.49 -26.35 -43.19
C LEU A 23 -11.82 -25.97 -41.86
N ARG A 24 -11.23 -24.77 -41.80
CA ARG A 24 -10.69 -24.24 -40.55
C ARG A 24 -11.83 -23.76 -39.68
N PHE A 25 -12.21 -24.55 -38.70
CA PHE A 25 -13.08 -24.08 -37.63
C PHE A 25 -12.34 -23.01 -36.83
N ALA A 26 -12.93 -21.82 -36.74
CA ALA A 26 -12.52 -20.87 -35.72
C ALA A 26 -12.80 -21.51 -34.36
N SER A 27 -11.76 -21.89 -33.62
CA SER A 27 -11.91 -22.16 -32.19
C SER A 27 -12.47 -20.89 -31.57
N LYS A 28 -13.63 -21.00 -30.92
CA LYS A 28 -14.29 -19.85 -30.30
C LYS A 28 -13.25 -19.08 -29.52
N LYS A 29 -13.11 -17.78 -29.82
CA LYS A 29 -12.27 -16.88 -29.04
C LYS A 29 -12.95 -16.73 -27.68
N THR A 30 -12.74 -17.68 -26.77
CA THR A 30 -13.08 -17.49 -25.37
C THR A 30 -12.13 -16.43 -24.86
N GLY A 31 -12.54 -15.17 -24.92
CA GLY A 31 -11.88 -14.08 -24.22
C GLY A 31 -11.83 -14.46 -22.75
N GLY A 32 -10.63 -14.68 -22.22
CA GLY A 32 -10.45 -15.02 -20.81
C GLY A 32 -11.14 -13.96 -19.96
N SER A 33 -12.04 -14.37 -19.08
CA SER A 33 -12.53 -13.51 -18.01
C SER A 33 -11.32 -12.96 -17.25
N THR A 34 -11.36 -11.68 -16.90
CA THR A 34 -10.29 -11.07 -16.10
C THR A 34 -10.12 -11.88 -14.82
N ARG A 35 -9.05 -12.69 -14.74
CA ARG A 35 -8.83 -13.67 -13.66
C ARG A 35 -8.50 -13.03 -12.31
N ASN A 36 -8.57 -11.70 -12.22
CA ASN A 36 -8.56 -10.94 -10.98
C ASN A 36 -9.29 -9.61 -11.25
N PRO A 37 -10.58 -9.47 -10.91
CA PRO A 37 -11.13 -8.13 -10.73
C PRO A 37 -10.38 -7.54 -9.54
N LYS A 38 -9.37 -6.70 -9.82
CA LYS A 38 -8.61 -5.99 -8.79
C LYS A 38 -9.60 -5.19 -7.98
N GLY A 39 -9.87 -5.63 -6.75
CA GLY A 39 -10.87 -5.00 -5.89
C GLY A 39 -10.63 -3.50 -5.79
N HIS A 40 -11.67 -2.71 -6.03
CA HIS A 40 -11.61 -1.26 -5.87
C HIS A 40 -11.33 -0.94 -4.40
N ALA A 41 -10.06 -0.70 -4.06
CA ALA A 41 -9.67 -0.36 -2.71
C ALA A 41 -10.24 1.02 -2.36
N ARG A 42 -11.10 1.07 -1.34
CA ARG A 42 -11.62 2.34 -0.82
C ARG A 42 -10.48 3.19 -0.27
N PRO A 43 -10.54 4.53 -0.43
CA PRO A 43 -9.57 5.42 0.17
C PRO A 43 -9.59 5.28 1.70
N LYS A 44 -8.40 5.22 2.32
CA LYS A 44 -8.25 5.03 3.77
C LYS A 44 -8.15 6.35 4.55
N HIS A 45 -8.23 7.49 3.86
CA HIS A 45 -8.19 8.86 4.43
C HIS A 45 -7.07 9.09 5.48
N ARG A 46 -5.89 8.50 5.23
CA ARG A 46 -4.69 8.68 6.06
C ARG A 46 -4.02 10.01 5.75
N GLY A 47 -3.44 10.64 6.75
CA GLY A 47 -2.68 11.87 6.62
C GLY A 47 -2.72 12.71 7.88
N TRP A 48 -2.32 13.97 7.72
CA TRP A 48 -2.35 14.99 8.74
C TRP A 48 -3.81 15.33 9.10
N LYS A 49 -4.13 15.44 10.39
CA LYS A 49 -5.44 15.87 10.90
C LYS A 49 -5.41 17.27 11.50
N VAL A 50 -4.35 17.61 12.24
CA VAL A 50 -4.23 18.93 12.90
C VAL A 50 -2.91 19.60 12.58
N GLN A 51 -2.94 20.70 11.81
CA GLN A 51 -1.74 21.40 11.32
C GLN A 51 -0.90 22.00 12.45
N ASP A 52 0.31 22.44 12.09
CA ASP A 52 1.20 23.17 12.99
C ASP A 52 0.54 24.45 13.53
N GLY A 53 0.77 24.76 14.80
CA GLY A 53 0.25 25.95 15.47
C GLY A 53 -1.21 25.86 15.94
N HIS A 54 -1.92 24.77 15.66
CA HIS A 54 -3.28 24.59 16.17
C HIS A 54 -3.30 24.18 17.64
N TYR A 55 -4.36 24.58 18.34
CA TYR A 55 -4.66 24.13 19.68
C TYR A 55 -5.37 22.76 19.65
N VAL A 56 -4.95 21.84 20.51
CA VAL A 56 -5.51 20.49 20.64
C VAL A 56 -5.80 20.16 22.09
N SER A 57 -6.88 19.40 22.32
CA SER A 57 -7.14 18.76 23.61
C SER A 57 -6.38 17.43 23.71
N ALA A 58 -6.17 16.96 24.94
CA ALA A 58 -5.66 15.62 25.19
C ALA A 58 -6.51 14.56 24.46
N GLY A 59 -5.87 13.56 23.87
CA GLY A 59 -6.50 12.49 23.09
C GLY A 59 -6.77 12.81 21.62
N THR A 60 -6.59 14.06 21.19
CA THR A 60 -6.84 14.45 19.78
C THR A 60 -5.88 13.74 18.83
N ILE A 61 -6.40 13.18 17.74
CA ILE A 61 -5.59 12.53 16.70
C ILE A 61 -4.88 13.60 15.87
N LEU A 62 -3.55 13.57 15.85
CA LEU A 62 -2.70 14.52 15.13
C LEU A 62 -2.46 14.10 13.68
N ALA A 63 -2.10 12.83 13.48
CA ALA A 63 -1.85 12.26 12.17
C ALA A 63 -2.13 10.75 12.15
N THR A 64 -2.64 10.27 11.02
CA THR A 64 -2.84 8.84 10.77
C THR A 64 -1.97 8.40 9.60
N GLN A 65 -1.14 7.38 9.80
CA GLN A 65 -0.17 6.93 8.80
C GLN A 65 -0.08 5.41 8.76
N LEU A 66 0.58 4.86 7.74
CA LEU A 66 0.83 3.41 7.63
C LEU A 66 2.32 3.12 7.85
N THR A 67 3.17 3.89 7.19
CA THR A 67 4.61 3.96 7.45
C THR A 67 4.91 5.23 8.26
N PRO A 68 5.94 5.21 9.14
CA PRO A 68 6.32 6.37 9.94
C PRO A 68 6.90 7.49 9.06
N ARG A 69 6.02 8.39 8.61
CA ARG A 69 6.39 9.67 7.99
C ARG A 69 6.68 10.71 9.07
N PHE A 70 5.87 10.68 10.13
CA PHE A 70 5.94 11.55 11.29
C PHE A 70 6.29 10.74 12.53
N HIS A 71 7.07 11.35 13.43
CA HIS A 71 7.50 10.77 14.69
C HIS A 71 6.83 11.45 15.88
N PRO A 72 6.61 10.70 16.98
CA PRO A 72 6.16 11.30 18.23
C PRO A 72 7.31 12.08 18.87
N GLY A 73 7.04 13.31 19.25
CA GLY A 73 7.93 14.12 20.08
C GLY A 73 7.35 14.35 21.47
N LEU A 74 7.52 15.55 22.01
CA LEU A 74 7.04 15.92 23.34
C LEU A 74 5.51 15.84 23.43
N ASN A 75 5.01 15.16 24.47
CA ASN A 75 3.58 15.03 24.78
C ASN A 75 2.73 14.43 23.64
N VAL A 76 3.32 13.58 22.82
CA VAL A 76 2.64 12.87 21.73
C VAL A 76 2.79 11.36 21.87
N GLY A 77 1.65 10.66 21.87
CA GLY A 77 1.59 9.21 21.90
C GLY A 77 1.68 8.57 20.50
N PHE A 78 2.16 7.33 20.47
CA PHE A 78 2.27 6.52 19.25
C PHE A 78 1.41 5.25 19.35
N GLY A 79 0.38 5.14 18.51
CA GLY A 79 -0.52 3.98 18.46
C GLY A 79 0.07 2.78 17.70
N LYS A 80 -0.41 1.56 18.00
CA LYS A 80 0.01 0.31 17.31
C LYS A 80 -0.16 0.34 15.79
N ASN A 81 -1.18 1.05 15.31
CA ASN A 81 -1.50 1.24 13.90
C ASN A 81 -0.75 2.43 13.25
N GLY A 82 0.15 3.07 14.00
CA GLY A 82 0.97 4.19 13.56
C GLY A 82 0.36 5.58 13.75
N THR A 83 -0.78 5.70 14.43
CA THR A 83 -1.44 6.99 14.66
C THR A 83 -0.76 7.80 15.75
N LEU A 84 -0.58 9.09 15.51
CA LEU A 84 -0.11 10.06 16.50
C LEU A 84 -1.31 10.73 17.18
N PHE A 85 -1.26 10.86 18.50
CA PHE A 85 -2.29 11.53 19.29
C PHE A 85 -1.67 12.39 20.40
N ALA A 86 -2.34 13.48 20.75
CA ALA A 86 -1.90 14.37 21.83
C ALA A 86 -2.12 13.72 23.20
N LEU A 87 -1.14 13.78 24.09
CA LEU A 87 -1.27 13.33 25.48
C LEU A 87 -1.79 14.45 26.39
N GLU A 88 -1.41 15.69 26.10
CA GLU A 88 -1.80 16.87 26.86
C GLU A 88 -2.57 17.87 25.99
N HIS A 89 -3.22 18.84 26.63
CA HIS A 89 -3.85 19.97 25.95
C HIS A 89 -2.80 21.03 25.67
N GLY A 90 -2.79 21.59 24.46
CA GLY A 90 -1.74 22.54 24.09
C GLY A 90 -1.67 22.88 22.62
N LYS A 91 -0.61 23.59 22.26
CA LYS A 91 -0.34 24.00 20.87
C LYS A 91 0.56 22.98 20.18
N VAL A 92 0.17 22.54 18.98
CA VAL A 92 0.97 21.64 18.15
C VAL A 92 2.15 22.41 17.56
N LEU A 93 3.35 21.83 17.66
CA LEU A 93 4.57 22.29 17.00
C LEU A 93 5.18 21.13 16.20
N VAL A 94 5.45 21.34 14.92
CA VAL A 94 6.14 20.36 14.07
C VAL A 94 7.57 20.79 13.81
N THR A 95 8.52 20.00 14.30
CA THR A 95 9.96 20.24 14.16
C THR A 95 10.59 19.20 13.22
N CYS A 96 11.77 19.51 12.70
CA CYS A 96 12.59 18.55 11.95
C CYS A 96 13.80 18.18 12.81
N GLU A 97 13.81 16.97 13.35
CA GLU A 97 14.82 16.53 14.32
C GLU A 97 15.52 15.27 13.82
N LYS A 98 16.73 15.05 14.32
CA LYS A 98 17.48 13.81 14.10
C LYS A 98 16.77 12.69 14.84
N THR A 99 16.58 11.57 14.16
CA THR A 99 15.87 10.40 14.70
C THR A 99 16.86 9.39 15.24
N ASP A 100 16.89 9.23 16.56
CA ASP A 100 17.63 8.15 17.22
C ASP A 100 16.69 6.95 17.39
N LEU A 101 16.86 5.94 16.52
CA LEU A 101 15.99 4.76 16.45
C LEU A 101 16.56 3.60 17.26
N ASN A 102 15.70 2.89 17.98
CA ASN A 102 16.07 1.59 18.56
C ASN A 102 16.04 0.50 17.47
N TRP A 103 17.22 0.07 17.02
CA TRP A 103 17.40 -0.93 15.96
C TRP A 103 16.96 -2.34 16.32
N ASP A 104 16.83 -2.66 17.61
CA ASP A 104 16.36 -3.99 18.07
C ASP A 104 14.84 -4.13 17.92
N HIS A 105 14.13 -2.99 17.83
CA HIS A 105 12.69 -3.00 17.73
C HIS A 105 12.24 -3.45 16.34
N THR A 106 11.45 -4.53 16.28
CA THR A 106 10.95 -5.14 15.03
C THR A 106 10.26 -4.14 14.09
N TRP A 107 9.55 -3.16 14.65
CA TRP A 107 8.88 -2.14 13.86
C TRP A 107 9.87 -1.17 13.19
N VAL A 108 10.98 -0.86 13.87
CA VAL A 108 12.04 -0.01 13.31
C VAL A 108 12.73 -0.75 12.17
N GLN A 109 13.13 -2.00 12.39
CA GLN A 109 13.75 -2.84 11.36
C GLN A 109 12.86 -2.90 10.11
N ARG A 110 11.55 -3.12 10.27
CA ARG A 110 10.60 -3.18 9.16
C ARG A 110 10.57 -1.90 8.31
N HIS A 111 10.69 -0.72 8.91
CA HIS A 111 10.53 0.57 8.19
C HIS A 111 11.86 1.23 7.80
N TYR A 112 12.95 0.87 8.47
CA TYR A 112 14.26 1.51 8.37
C TYR A 112 15.40 0.54 7.99
N ALA A 113 15.10 -0.73 7.68
CA ALA A 113 16.10 -1.68 7.19
C ALA A 113 16.97 -1.09 6.06
N GLY A 114 18.27 -1.33 6.16
CA GLY A 114 19.27 -0.85 5.20
C GLY A 114 19.70 0.62 5.34
N ARG A 115 19.30 1.32 6.41
CA ARG A 115 19.70 2.72 6.67
C ARG A 115 20.40 2.90 8.03
N GLN A 116 21.09 1.87 8.52
CA GLN A 116 21.72 1.86 9.84
C GLN A 116 22.82 2.91 9.97
N ASP A 117 23.65 3.06 8.93
CA ASP A 117 24.80 3.95 8.94
C ASP A 117 24.45 5.40 8.56
N GLN A 118 23.17 5.70 8.33
CA GLN A 118 22.72 7.00 7.85
C GLN A 118 22.08 7.81 8.99
N THR A 119 22.43 9.10 9.06
CA THR A 119 21.70 10.02 9.93
C THR A 119 20.35 10.36 9.30
N ILE A 120 19.27 9.99 9.97
CA ILE A 120 17.90 10.18 9.48
C ILE A 120 17.28 11.38 10.19
N TYR A 121 16.75 12.33 9.42
CA TYR A 121 15.91 13.41 9.94
C TYR A 121 14.44 13.13 9.66
N LYS A 122 13.59 13.40 10.64
CA LYS A 122 12.14 13.25 10.53
C LYS A 122 11.40 14.43 11.12
N LYS A 123 10.13 14.53 10.73
CA LYS A 123 9.19 15.49 11.30
C LYS A 123 8.65 14.94 12.61
N TYR A 124 8.86 15.66 13.69
CA TYR A 124 8.36 15.34 15.02
C TYR A 124 7.14 16.19 15.32
N PHE A 125 6.09 15.57 15.84
CA PHE A 125 4.97 16.29 16.42
C PHE A 125 5.23 16.48 17.91
N ASN A 126 5.21 17.74 18.33
CA ASN A 126 5.30 18.15 19.71
C ASN A 126 3.98 18.84 20.09
N VAL A 127 3.54 18.64 21.32
CA VAL A 127 2.43 19.40 21.90
C VAL A 127 2.97 20.19 23.08
N ILE A 128 3.02 21.52 22.92
CA ILE A 128 3.45 22.42 23.97
C ILE A 128 2.25 22.68 24.87
N PRO A 129 2.26 22.22 26.12
CA PRO A 129 1.10 22.32 26.99
C PRO A 129 0.83 23.77 27.37
N GLU A 130 -0.43 24.07 27.68
CA GLU A 130 -0.74 25.35 28.31
C GLU A 130 -0.13 25.42 29.70
N LYS A 131 0.29 26.62 30.09
CA LYS A 131 0.84 26.83 31.42
C LYS A 131 -0.27 26.57 32.43
N GLN A 132 -0.01 25.67 33.38
CA GLN A 132 -0.88 25.48 34.53
C GLN A 132 -1.06 26.82 35.25
N HIS A 133 -2.29 27.15 35.63
CA HIS A 133 -2.58 28.35 36.39
C HIS A 133 -1.83 28.31 37.73
N GLN A 134 -0.94 29.27 37.97
CA GLN A 134 -0.16 29.39 39.21
C GLN A 134 -0.98 30.02 40.35
N ARG A 135 -2.27 29.72 40.42
CA ARG A 135 -3.17 30.22 41.46
C ARG A 135 -3.57 29.06 42.35
N PHE A 136 -3.02 29.03 43.55
CA PHE A 136 -3.46 28.13 44.60
C PHE A 136 -4.56 28.81 45.40
N LYS A 137 -5.61 28.06 45.76
CA LYS A 137 -6.64 28.49 46.69
C LYS A 137 -6.48 27.65 47.95
N LEU A 138 -6.36 28.31 49.09
CA LEU A 138 -6.44 27.64 50.38
C LEU A 138 -7.89 27.16 50.55
N ILE A 139 -8.05 25.88 50.89
CA ILE A 139 -9.37 25.25 51.02
C ILE A 139 -9.79 25.20 52.49
N ASP A 140 -8.87 24.84 53.39
CA ASP A 140 -9.09 24.87 54.83
C ASP A 140 -7.77 25.13 55.56
N GLU A 141 -7.86 25.76 56.72
CA GLU A 141 -6.79 25.88 57.70
C GLU A 141 -7.06 24.88 58.83
N ILE A 142 -6.02 24.14 59.25
CA ILE A 142 -6.10 23.14 60.34
C ILE A 142 -6.10 23.86 61.69
#